data_AF-A0A8H4BGD5-F1
#
_entry.id   AF-A0A8H4BGD5-F1
#
_cell.length_a   1.000
_cell.length_b   1.000
_cell.length_c   1.000
_cell.angle_alpha   90.00
_cell.angle_beta   90.00
_cell.angle_gamma   90.00
#
_symmetry.space_group_name_H-M   'P 1'
#
loop_
_entity.id
_entity.type
_entity.pdbx_description
1 polymer ?
#
loop_
_entity_poly.entity_id
_entity_poly.type
_entity_poly.pdbx_seq_one_letter_code
_entity_poly.pdbx_strand_id
1 'polypeptide(L)'
;MYAKKYLDQRQNVIVDRCNFDRSQRKTWIDIAQHYKVPVDCIVLTATQQDCGDRIMVREQHPTGVHGRNGVHILRRFVRDYHPPTLDFNEGFSRILYLDPSPDTACTVERIDEIFALLEQCPLLVKVPAYDCRLESQKREIP
;
A
#
# COMPACT_ATOMS: atom_id res chain seq x y z
N MET A 1 -4.80 17.36 -1.09
CA MET A 1 -4.25 15.99 -1.19
C MET A 1 -5.38 15.03 -1.53
N TYR A 2 -5.29 14.26 -2.61
CA TYR A 2 -6.40 13.43 -3.11
C TYR A 2 -6.90 12.38 -2.11
N ALA A 3 -6.00 11.75 -1.35
CA ALA A 3 -6.39 10.73 -0.35
C ALA A 3 -7.45 11.24 0.64
N LYS A 4 -7.23 12.42 1.25
CA LYS A 4 -8.18 13.03 2.19
C LYS A 4 -9.55 13.28 1.55
N LYS A 5 -9.57 13.82 0.32
CA LYS A 5 -10.81 14.07 -0.44
C LYS A 5 -11.66 12.80 -0.60
N TYR A 6 -11.04 11.66 -0.93
CA TYR A 6 -11.77 10.41 -1.13
C TYR A 6 -12.16 9.73 0.20
N LEU A 7 -11.35 9.90 1.25
CA LEU A 7 -11.70 9.47 2.60
C LEU A 7 -12.89 10.28 3.16
N ASP A 8 -12.96 11.60 2.90
CA ASP A 8 -14.13 12.43 3.25
C ASP A 8 -15.41 11.92 2.57
N GLN A 9 -15.28 11.30 1.39
CA GLN A 9 -16.37 10.66 0.63
C GLN A 9 -16.60 9.20 1.04
N ARG A 10 -15.92 8.70 2.08
CA ARG A 10 -15.97 7.32 2.58
C ARG A 10 -15.61 6.26 1.53
N GLN A 11 -14.69 6.59 0.65
CA GLN A 11 -14.15 5.65 -0.33
C GLN A 11 -12.83 5.05 0.14
N ASN A 12 -12.55 3.82 -0.31
CA ASN A 12 -11.25 3.19 -0.13
C ASN A 12 -10.20 3.90 -0.99
N VAL A 13 -8.96 3.96 -0.50
CA VAL A 13 -7.84 4.62 -1.19
C VAL A 13 -6.70 3.63 -1.34
N ILE A 14 -6.24 3.43 -2.57
CA ILE A 14 -4.99 2.71 -2.87
C ILE A 14 -3.87 3.74 -3.03
N VAL A 15 -2.78 3.56 -2.28
CA VAL A 15 -1.60 4.42 -2.36
C VAL A 15 -0.50 3.72 -3.16
N ASP A 16 -0.45 3.99 -4.45
CA ASP A 16 0.58 3.46 -5.34
C ASP A 16 1.82 4.37 -5.34
N ARG A 17 2.71 4.15 -4.37
CA ARG A 17 4.05 4.76 -4.30
C ARG A 17 5.06 3.74 -3.78
N CYS A 18 6.35 4.00 -4.00
CA CYS A 18 7.42 3.13 -3.49
C CYS A 18 7.38 2.93 -1.97
N ASN A 19 7.07 3.99 -1.20
CA ASN A 19 6.89 3.93 0.27
C ASN A 19 8.01 3.13 0.99
N PHE A 20 9.24 3.31 0.52
CA PHE A 20 10.35 2.40 0.81
C PHE A 20 10.90 2.56 2.23
N ASP A 21 10.61 3.68 2.92
CA ASP A 21 11.03 3.90 4.30
C ASP A 21 9.85 4.25 5.22
N ARG A 22 10.13 4.22 6.53
CA ARG A 22 9.15 4.53 7.58
C ARG A 22 8.63 5.97 7.49
N SER A 23 9.48 6.92 7.11
CA SER A 23 9.10 8.34 7.03
C SER A 23 8.04 8.58 5.95
N GLN A 24 8.17 7.91 4.80
CA GLN A 24 7.18 7.98 3.73
C GLN A 24 5.87 7.31 4.14
N ARG A 25 5.93 6.15 4.79
CA ARG A 25 4.74 5.43 5.26
C ARG A 25 4.00 6.16 6.37
N LYS A 26 4.72 6.84 7.27
CA LYS A 26 4.14 7.63 8.37
C LYS A 26 3.09 8.62 7.87
N THR A 27 3.30 9.25 6.71
CA THR A 27 2.34 10.20 6.12
C THR A 27 0.96 9.57 5.95
N TRP A 28 0.89 8.32 5.48
CA TRP A 28 -0.37 7.62 5.21
C TRP A 28 -0.99 7.08 6.49
N ILE A 29 -0.17 6.61 7.41
CA ILE A 29 -0.60 6.12 8.72
C ILE A 29 -1.23 7.27 9.53
N ASP A 30 -0.60 8.45 9.55
CA ASP A 30 -1.12 9.63 10.24
C ASP A 30 -2.48 10.07 9.65
N ILE A 31 -2.64 9.98 8.32
CA ILE A 31 -3.92 10.26 7.66
C ILE A 31 -4.96 9.22 8.08
N ALA A 32 -4.63 7.93 8.03
CA ALA A 32 -5.56 6.87 8.40
C ALA A 32 -6.02 7.01 9.87
N GLN A 33 -5.10 7.33 10.78
CA GLN A 33 -5.39 7.60 12.19
C GLN A 33 -6.32 8.80 12.38
N HIS A 34 -6.08 9.90 11.65
CA HIS A 34 -6.95 11.07 11.70
C HIS A 34 -8.40 10.74 11.30
N TYR A 35 -8.57 9.93 10.25
CA TYR A 35 -9.88 9.48 9.77
C TYR A 35 -10.43 8.27 10.55
N LYS A 36 -9.66 7.70 11.48
CA LYS A 36 -9.98 6.48 12.24
C LYS A 36 -10.31 5.28 11.33
N VAL A 37 -9.58 5.16 10.22
CA VAL A 37 -9.72 4.07 9.26
C VAL A 37 -8.58 3.05 9.39
N PRO A 38 -8.81 1.75 9.12
CA PRO A 38 -7.73 0.78 9.04
C PRO A 38 -6.81 1.11 7.86
N VAL A 39 -5.55 0.73 7.98
CA VAL A 39 -4.56 0.84 6.92
C VAL A 39 -3.84 -0.50 6.78
N ASP A 40 -3.98 -1.13 5.64
CA ASP A 40 -3.30 -2.38 5.31
C ASP A 40 -2.08 -2.12 4.43
N CYS A 41 -1.06 -2.98 4.53
CA CYS A 41 0.16 -2.89 3.74
C CYS A 41 0.38 -4.14 2.90
N ILE A 42 0.63 -3.97 1.60
CA ILE A 42 1.10 -5.04 0.71
C ILE A 42 2.56 -4.75 0.36
N VAL A 43 3.45 -5.64 0.78
CA VAL A 43 4.87 -5.59 0.47
C VAL A 43 5.12 -6.50 -0.74
N LEU A 44 5.50 -5.91 -1.87
CA LEU A 44 5.91 -6.68 -3.04
C LEU A 44 7.35 -7.18 -2.83
N THR A 45 7.55 -8.49 -2.79
CA THR A 45 8.84 -9.11 -2.39
C THR A 45 9.77 -9.40 -3.58
N ALA A 46 9.50 -8.81 -4.76
CA ALA A 46 10.37 -8.92 -5.93
C ALA A 46 11.81 -8.55 -5.61
N THR A 47 12.76 -9.39 -6.04
CA THR A 47 14.16 -9.15 -5.73
C THR A 47 14.70 -7.94 -6.50
N GLN A 48 15.82 -7.38 -6.03
CA GLN A 48 16.53 -6.36 -6.78
C GLN A 48 16.91 -6.85 -8.19
N GLN A 49 17.23 -8.14 -8.34
CA GLN A 49 17.56 -8.74 -9.62
C GLN A 49 16.33 -8.74 -10.55
N ASP A 50 15.19 -9.26 -10.09
CA ASP A 50 13.94 -9.27 -10.88
C ASP A 50 13.54 -7.87 -11.32
N CYS A 51 13.63 -6.90 -10.40
CA CYS A 51 13.31 -5.51 -10.70
C CYS A 51 14.29 -4.90 -11.70
N GLY A 52 15.59 -5.22 -11.58
CA GLY A 52 16.63 -4.78 -12.50
C GLY A 52 16.39 -5.30 -13.91
N ASP A 53 16.11 -6.60 -14.05
CA ASP A 53 15.84 -7.24 -15.33
C ASP A 53 14.61 -6.63 -16.01
N ARG A 54 13.54 -6.40 -15.24
CA ARG A 54 12.32 -5.70 -15.72
C ARG A 54 12.60 -4.26 -16.14
N ILE A 55 13.45 -3.52 -15.44
CA ILE A 55 13.82 -2.14 -15.80
C ILE A 55 14.66 -2.09 -17.08
N MET A 56 15.53 -3.07 -17.30
CA MET A 56 16.42 -3.11 -18.45
C MET A 56 15.66 -3.22 -19.77
N VAL A 57 14.56 -3.98 -19.78
CA VAL A 57 13.68 -4.15 -20.94
C VAL A 57 12.49 -3.18 -20.95
N ARG A 58 12.37 -2.31 -19.94
CA ARG A 58 11.26 -1.36 -19.85
C ARG A 58 11.40 -0.27 -20.89
N GLU A 59 10.33 -0.02 -21.63
CA GLU A 59 10.24 1.08 -22.57
C GLU A 59 9.28 2.15 -22.06
N GLN A 60 9.50 3.41 -22.45
CA GLN A 60 8.56 4.52 -22.26
C GLN A 60 8.10 4.81 -20.81
N HIS A 61 8.95 4.60 -19.79
CA HIS A 61 8.60 4.99 -18.42
C HIS A 61 8.49 6.53 -18.30
N PRO A 62 7.37 7.10 -17.79
CA PRO A 62 7.11 8.54 -17.80
C PRO A 62 8.18 9.42 -17.14
N THR A 63 8.92 8.85 -16.19
CA THR A 63 9.99 9.54 -15.45
C THR A 63 11.41 9.08 -15.81
N GLY A 64 11.59 8.37 -16.93
CA GLY A 64 12.91 7.95 -17.42
C GLY A 64 13.56 6.78 -16.66
N VAL A 65 12.77 5.98 -15.94
CA VAL A 65 13.24 4.79 -15.21
C VAL A 65 13.30 3.59 -16.15
N HIS A 66 14.27 3.60 -17.04
CA HIS A 66 14.54 2.52 -17.98
C HIS A 66 16.05 2.33 -18.20
N GLY A 67 16.45 1.14 -18.65
CA GLY A 67 17.84 0.80 -18.93
C GLY A 67 18.78 1.02 -17.72
N ARG A 68 20.05 1.34 -18.00
CA ARG A 68 21.09 1.48 -16.97
C ARG A 68 20.79 2.58 -15.94
N ASN A 69 20.19 3.69 -16.38
CA ASN A 69 19.82 4.79 -15.49
C ASN A 69 18.73 4.36 -14.50
N GLY A 70 17.71 3.64 -14.98
CA GLY A 70 16.68 3.06 -14.11
C GLY A 70 17.27 2.10 -13.07
N VAL A 71 18.24 1.26 -13.47
CA VAL A 71 18.91 0.33 -12.54
C VAL A 71 19.72 1.09 -11.47
N HIS A 72 20.35 2.21 -11.82
CA HIS A 72 21.02 3.07 -10.83
C HIS A 72 20.03 3.65 -9.81
N ILE A 73 18.86 4.11 -10.28
CA ILE A 73 17.78 4.57 -9.40
C ILE A 73 17.31 3.44 -8.49
N LEU A 74 17.06 2.24 -9.03
CA LEU A 74 16.69 1.06 -8.23
C LEU A 74 17.68 0.80 -7.09
N ARG A 75 18.99 0.82 -7.37
CA ARG A 75 20.02 0.61 -6.34
C ARG A 75 19.92 1.59 -5.18
N ARG A 76 19.58 2.86 -5.47
CA ARG A 76 19.34 3.87 -4.43
C ARG A 76 18.13 3.52 -3.58
N PHE A 77 17.01 3.15 -4.19
CA PHE A 77 15.79 2.76 -3.46
C PHE A 77 16.01 1.53 -2.60
N VAL A 78 16.73 0.52 -3.10
CA VAL A 78 17.05 -0.70 -2.32
C VAL A 78 17.94 -0.37 -1.14
N ARG A 79 18.96 0.48 -1.31
CA ARG A 79 19.84 0.90 -0.21
C ARG A 79 19.08 1.62 0.89
N ASP A 80 18.13 2.47 0.51
CA ASP A 80 17.38 3.30 1.46
C ASP A 80 16.12 2.55 1.99
N TYR A 81 15.86 1.31 1.54
CA TYR A 81 14.69 0.52 1.88
C TYR A 81 14.71 0.04 3.35
N HIS A 82 13.66 0.40 4.07
CA HIS A 82 13.39 -0.09 5.41
C HIS A 82 12.02 -0.79 5.36
N PRO A 83 11.96 -2.14 5.35
CA PRO A 83 10.70 -2.85 5.22
C PRO A 83 9.80 -2.61 6.44
N PRO A 84 8.46 -2.58 6.26
CA PRO A 84 7.56 -2.75 7.40
C PRO A 84 7.73 -4.17 7.95
N THR A 85 7.66 -4.35 9.26
CA THR A 85 7.85 -5.65 9.92
C THR A 85 6.74 -5.92 10.93
N LEU A 86 6.52 -7.20 11.25
CA LEU A 86 5.53 -7.60 12.27
C LEU A 86 5.99 -7.21 13.69
N ASP A 87 7.29 -7.26 13.95
CA ASP A 87 7.88 -6.97 15.28
C ASP A 87 7.82 -5.48 15.66
N PHE A 88 7.82 -4.60 14.66
CA PHE A 88 7.64 -3.17 14.84
C PHE A 88 6.52 -2.69 13.93
N ASN A 89 5.30 -2.76 14.45
CA ASN A 89 4.13 -2.28 13.72
C ASN A 89 4.08 -0.75 13.72
N GLU A 90 4.18 -0.13 12.54
CA GLU A 90 4.09 1.32 12.34
C GLU A 90 2.67 1.87 12.53
N GLY A 91 1.66 1.00 12.59
CA GLY A 91 0.24 1.35 12.64
C GLY A 91 -0.62 0.63 11.60
N PHE A 92 -0.09 -0.40 10.95
CA PHE A 92 -0.81 -1.22 9.99
C PHE A 92 -1.78 -2.16 10.69
N SER A 93 -2.96 -2.34 10.08
CA SER A 93 -3.97 -3.32 10.48
C SER A 93 -3.54 -4.72 10.04
N ARG A 94 -3.06 -4.87 8.80
CA ARG A 94 -2.45 -6.09 8.28
C ARG A 94 -1.23 -5.80 7.43
N ILE A 95 -0.34 -6.78 7.30
CA ILE A 95 0.80 -6.76 6.39
C ILE A 95 0.81 -8.07 5.60
N LEU A 96 0.65 -7.97 4.28
CA LEU A 96 0.81 -9.07 3.33
C LEU A 96 2.17 -8.95 2.63
N TYR A 97 2.98 -10.00 2.67
CA TYR A 97 4.18 -10.12 1.84
C TYR A 97 3.79 -10.91 0.59
N LEU A 98 3.79 -10.25 -0.56
CA LEU A 98 3.30 -10.79 -1.82
C LEU A 98 4.47 -11.09 -2.76
N ASP A 99 4.65 -12.38 -3.04
CA ASP A 99 5.64 -12.85 -4.00
C ASP A 99 5.32 -12.43 -5.44
N PRO A 100 6.35 -12.22 -6.28
CA PRO A 100 6.14 -11.88 -7.68
C PRO A 100 5.25 -12.90 -8.37
N SER A 101 4.23 -12.40 -9.06
CA SER A 101 3.40 -13.25 -9.91
C SER A 101 4.27 -13.89 -11.01
N PRO A 102 4.09 -15.18 -11.30
CA PRO A 102 4.69 -15.81 -12.48
C PRO A 102 4.05 -15.28 -13.78
N ASP A 103 2.80 -14.83 -13.71
CA ASP A 103 2.10 -14.17 -14.81
C ASP A 103 2.27 -12.65 -14.73
N THR A 104 2.46 -12.01 -15.87
CA THR A 104 2.55 -10.55 -16.03
C THR A 104 1.17 -9.89 -16.16
N ALA A 105 0.13 -10.65 -16.46
CA ALA A 105 -1.23 -10.15 -16.56
C ALA A 105 -1.79 -9.81 -15.16
N CYS A 106 -2.35 -8.60 -15.04
CA CYS A 106 -3.11 -8.20 -13.86
C CYS A 106 -4.61 -8.39 -14.17
N THR A 107 -5.16 -9.55 -13.81
CA THR A 107 -6.59 -9.85 -14.01
C THR A 107 -7.40 -9.51 -12.76
N VAL A 108 -8.73 -9.39 -12.91
CA VAL A 108 -9.63 -9.11 -11.79
C VAL A 108 -9.59 -10.27 -10.78
N GLU A 109 -9.57 -11.50 -11.27
CA GLU A 109 -9.49 -12.71 -10.44
C GLU A 109 -8.22 -12.71 -9.60
N ARG A 110 -7.10 -12.29 -10.20
CA ARG A 110 -5.83 -12.18 -9.48
C ARG A 110 -5.86 -11.09 -8.40
N ILE A 111 -6.51 -9.98 -8.68
CA ILE A 111 -6.71 -8.90 -7.71
C ILE A 111 -7.56 -9.42 -6.53
N ASP A 112 -8.66 -10.12 -6.83
CA ASP A 112 -9.55 -10.69 -5.81
C ASP A 112 -8.83 -11.72 -4.93
N GLU A 113 -7.99 -12.58 -5.53
CA GLU A 113 -7.12 -13.51 -4.78
C GLU A 113 -6.18 -12.78 -3.82
N ILE A 114 -5.55 -11.68 -4.27
CA ILE A 114 -4.63 -10.90 -3.43
C ILE A 114 -5.38 -10.27 -2.25
N PHE A 115 -6.59 -9.74 -2.47
CA PHE A 115 -7.42 -9.21 -1.39
C PHE A 115 -7.87 -10.30 -0.42
N ALA A 116 -8.25 -11.48 -0.92
CA ALA A 116 -8.59 -12.62 -0.07
C ALA A 116 -7.39 -13.08 0.79
N LEU A 117 -6.16 -13.07 0.24
CA LEU A 117 -4.93 -13.35 1.00
C LEU A 117 -4.67 -12.27 2.06
N LEU A 118 -4.89 -11.01 1.72
CA LEU A 118 -4.74 -9.90 2.66
C LEU A 118 -5.72 -10.04 3.83
N GLU A 119 -6.98 -10.37 3.59
CA GLU A 119 -7.99 -10.53 4.66
C GLU A 119 -7.66 -11.67 5.64
N GLN A 120 -6.99 -12.71 5.15
CA GLN A 120 -6.50 -13.85 5.94
C GLN A 120 -5.28 -13.51 6.81
N CYS A 121 -4.60 -12.40 6.54
CA CYS A 121 -3.48 -11.97 7.38
C CYS A 121 -3.96 -11.59 8.80
N PRO A 122 -3.15 -11.87 9.84
CA PRO A 122 -3.51 -11.56 11.21
C PRO A 122 -3.67 -10.04 11.41
N LEU A 123 -4.66 -9.66 12.21
CA LEU A 123 -4.82 -8.28 12.64
C LEU A 123 -3.71 -7.91 13.65
N LEU A 124 -2.91 -6.91 13.31
CA LEU A 124 -1.79 -6.44 14.12
C LEU A 124 -2.20 -5.33 15.11
N VAL A 125 -3.33 -4.66 14.85
CA VAL A 125 -3.98 -3.74 15.77
C VAL A 125 -5.46 -4.07 15.89
N LYS A 126 -6.04 -3.87 17.08
CA LYS A 126 -7.49 -3.86 17.23
C LYS A 126 -8.03 -2.58 16.60
N VAL A 127 -8.70 -2.70 15.46
CA VAL A 127 -9.36 -1.57 14.79
C VAL A 127 -10.43 -1.02 15.74
N PRO A 128 -10.52 0.30 15.96
CA PRO A 128 -11.68 0.88 16.64
C PRO A 128 -12.93 0.49 15.84
N ALA A 129 -13.91 -0.14 16.49
CA ALA A 129 -15.15 -0.49 15.82
C ALA A 129 -15.76 0.77 15.19
N TYR A 130 -15.99 0.75 13.87
CA TYR A 130 -16.77 1.77 13.22
C TYR A 130 -18.19 1.71 13.75
N ASP A 131 -18.59 2.71 14.53
CA ASP A 131 -19.98 2.84 14.94
C ASP A 131 -20.82 3.43 13.81
N CYS A 132 -21.39 2.55 12.98
CA CYS A 132 -22.35 2.90 11.94
C CYS A 132 -23.65 3.51 12.51
N ARG A 133 -23.91 3.43 13.82
CA ARG A 133 -25.18 3.87 14.43
C ARG A 133 -25.29 5.37 14.67
N LEU A 134 -24.19 6.13 14.50
CA LEU A 134 -24.23 7.60 14.64
C LEU A 134 -24.85 8.32 13.43
N GLU A 135 -25.21 7.60 12.36
CA GLU A 135 -25.86 8.18 11.17
C GLU A 135 -27.38 8.33 11.29
N SER A 136 -28.01 7.61 12.21
CA SER A 136 -29.48 7.65 12.35
C SER A 136 -29.98 8.86 13.12
N GLN A 137 -29.11 9.60 13.81
CA GLN A 137 -29.49 10.71 14.71
C GLN A 137 -29.20 12.11 14.16
N LYS A 138 -28.68 12.25 12.94
CA LYS A 138 -28.41 13.58 12.33
C LYS A 138 -29.36 13.96 11.19
N ARG A 139 -30.43 13.19 10.95
CA ARG A 139 -31.45 13.50 9.93
C ARG A 139 -32.81 13.93 10.49
N GLU A 140 -32.88 14.29 11.77
CA GLU A 140 -34.09 14.84 12.37
C GLU A 140 -33.74 16.01 13.30
N ILE A 141 -33.62 17.20 12.72
CA ILE A 141 -33.87 18.47 13.43
C ILE A 141 -34.64 19.37 12.45
N PRO A 142 -35.77 19.95 12.86
CA PRO A 142 -36.84 20.48 11.99
C PRO A 142 -36.51 21.76 11.24
#